data_AF-A0A3N0XYX8-F1
#
_entry.id   AF-A0A3N0XYX8-F1
#
_cell.length_a   1.000
_cell.length_b   1.000
_cell.length_c   1.000
_cell.angle_alpha   90.00
_cell.angle_beta   90.00
_cell.angle_gamma   90.00
#
_symmetry.space_group_name_H-M   'P 1'
#
loop_
_entity.id
_entity.type
_entity.pdbx_description
1 polymer ?
#
loop_
_entity_poly.entity_id
_entity_poly.type
_entity_poly.pdbx_seq_one_letter_code
_entity_poly.pdbx_strand_id
1 'polypeptide(L)'
;MTQPQHLESRTQHVRDTWGKRCNIVLYMSSKESDFPTVGLNVSEGRSHLYWKTIRAFQHIHKHHLDDADWFLKADDDTFVVLENLRYGLSEHNTEEPMYFGRRFVPFVAQGYMSGGAGYVLSKEALRRFVKGFADGLCSHNTEIEDIGLGRCMETMKVKTGDSRDVLERQTFHPYPPDYYLLRQLLRPRPWYLLYEHYDPVEGPGCCSDLAISFHYMDAVGMHTLEYYTYHLRPYGYKYRFNPD
;
A
#
# COMPACT_ATOMS: atom_id res chain seq x y z
N MET A 1 -7.71 -0.97 -4.83
CA MET A 1 -7.93 -1.07 -6.29
C MET A 1 -8.49 -2.45 -6.58
N THR A 2 -9.53 -2.56 -7.39
CA THR A 2 -10.12 -3.86 -7.74
C THR A 2 -10.63 -3.88 -9.17
N GLN A 3 -11.15 -5.02 -9.64
CA GLN A 3 -11.79 -5.20 -10.94
C GLN A 3 -13.10 -5.98 -10.78
N PRO A 4 -14.07 -5.85 -11.72
CA PRO A 4 -15.40 -6.41 -11.56
C PRO A 4 -15.46 -7.91 -11.21
N GLN A 5 -14.55 -8.70 -11.77
CA GLN A 5 -14.47 -10.15 -11.52
C GLN A 5 -13.91 -10.53 -10.14
N HIS A 6 -13.34 -9.58 -9.40
CA HIS A 6 -12.75 -9.80 -8.07
C HIS A 6 -13.65 -9.35 -6.91
N LEU A 7 -14.81 -8.75 -7.19
CA LEU A 7 -15.66 -8.16 -6.16
C LEU A 7 -16.07 -9.19 -5.09
N GLU A 8 -16.53 -10.36 -5.53
CA GLU A 8 -16.89 -11.47 -4.64
C GLU A 8 -15.66 -12.24 -4.15
N SER A 9 -14.71 -12.57 -5.01
CA SER A 9 -13.59 -13.44 -4.59
C SER A 9 -12.53 -12.74 -3.72
N ARG A 10 -12.49 -11.39 -3.71
CA ARG A 10 -11.44 -10.61 -3.05
C ARG A 10 -11.97 -9.37 -2.33
N THR A 11 -12.60 -8.44 -3.05
CA THR A 11 -12.96 -7.11 -2.51
C THR A 11 -13.90 -7.19 -1.32
N GLN A 12 -14.86 -8.12 -1.33
CA GLN A 12 -15.74 -8.33 -0.18
C GLN A 12 -14.97 -8.67 1.09
N HIS A 13 -13.86 -9.40 0.99
CA HIS A 13 -13.07 -9.78 2.15
C HIS A 13 -12.29 -8.60 2.73
N VAL A 14 -11.84 -7.67 1.89
CA VAL A 14 -11.33 -6.36 2.35
C VAL A 14 -12.43 -5.59 3.11
N ARG A 15 -13.65 -5.50 2.54
CA ARG A 15 -14.80 -4.85 3.19
C ARG A 15 -15.18 -5.51 4.51
N ASP A 16 -15.08 -6.83 4.59
CA ASP A 16 -15.52 -7.60 5.74
C ASP A 16 -14.45 -7.69 6.85
N THR A 17 -13.21 -7.27 6.57
CA THR A 17 -12.07 -7.25 7.50
C THR A 17 -11.54 -5.82 7.72
N TRP A 18 -10.30 -5.54 7.32
CA TRP A 18 -9.56 -4.32 7.64
C TRP A 18 -10.19 -3.05 7.06
N GLY A 19 -10.97 -3.15 5.97
CA GLY A 19 -11.67 -2.02 5.36
C GLY A 19 -12.64 -1.33 6.31
N LYS A 20 -13.17 -2.05 7.32
CA LYS A 20 -14.04 -1.49 8.38
C LYS A 20 -13.33 -0.50 9.30
N ARG A 21 -11.99 -0.52 9.32
CA ARG A 21 -11.16 0.32 10.20
C ARG A 21 -10.72 1.62 9.51
N CYS A 22 -10.98 1.76 8.21
CA CYS A 22 -10.75 2.99 7.46
C CYS A 22 -11.76 4.07 7.86
N ASN A 23 -11.34 5.34 7.84
CA ASN A 23 -12.25 6.47 8.02
C ASN A 23 -13.17 6.64 6.80
N ILE A 24 -12.58 6.52 5.61
CA ILE A 24 -13.27 6.52 4.31
C ILE A 24 -12.66 5.38 3.49
N VAL A 25 -13.51 4.59 2.84
CA VAL A 25 -13.09 3.51 1.95
C VAL A 25 -13.75 3.66 0.60
N LEU A 26 -12.95 3.63 -0.46
CA LEU A 26 -13.41 3.74 -1.85
C LEU A 26 -12.94 2.53 -2.64
N TYR A 27 -13.88 1.77 -3.20
CA TYR A 27 -13.57 0.59 -4.00
C TYR A 27 -13.45 0.97 -5.47
N MET A 28 -12.26 1.41 -5.86
CA MET A 28 -11.95 1.86 -7.23
C MET A 28 -11.96 0.69 -8.23
N SER A 29 -12.84 0.73 -9.22
CA SER A 29 -13.04 -0.29 -10.27
C SER A 29 -13.11 0.34 -11.67
N SER A 30 -13.02 -0.44 -12.75
CA SER A 30 -13.22 0.09 -14.12
C SER A 30 -14.62 0.63 -14.33
N LYS A 31 -15.61 -0.01 -13.72
CA LYS A 31 -17.03 0.29 -13.85
C LYS A 31 -17.74 0.22 -12.50
N GLU A 32 -18.84 0.96 -12.43
CA GLU A 32 -19.79 0.86 -11.32
C GLU A 32 -20.48 -0.52 -11.31
N SER A 33 -20.96 -0.93 -10.15
CA SER A 33 -21.62 -2.21 -9.93
C SER A 33 -22.57 -2.12 -8.72
N ASP A 34 -23.25 -3.22 -8.40
CA ASP A 34 -24.08 -3.32 -7.19
C ASP A 34 -23.23 -3.36 -5.90
N PHE A 35 -21.94 -3.70 -6.01
CA PHE A 35 -20.97 -3.42 -4.96
C PHE A 35 -20.64 -1.92 -4.99
N PRO A 36 -20.45 -1.22 -3.84
CA PRO A 36 -20.23 0.22 -3.77
C PRO A 36 -18.87 0.66 -4.37
N THR A 37 -18.71 0.49 -5.67
CA THR A 37 -17.51 0.80 -6.42
C THR A 37 -17.59 2.20 -7.00
N VAL A 38 -16.43 2.85 -7.08
CA VAL A 38 -16.25 4.04 -7.92
C VAL A 38 -15.82 3.57 -9.29
N GLY A 39 -16.64 3.81 -10.32
CA GLY A 39 -16.34 3.47 -11.71
C GLY A 39 -15.43 4.51 -12.37
N LEU A 40 -14.21 4.10 -12.73
CA LEU A 40 -13.20 5.03 -13.27
C LEU A 40 -13.24 5.18 -14.80
N ASN A 41 -14.04 4.37 -15.49
CA ASN A 41 -14.15 4.32 -16.96
C ASN A 41 -12.78 4.11 -17.64
N VAL A 42 -12.06 3.09 -17.18
CA VAL A 42 -10.76 2.66 -17.71
C VAL A 42 -10.86 1.18 -18.09
N SER A 43 -10.23 0.77 -19.19
CA SER A 43 -10.13 -0.63 -19.60
C SER A 43 -9.49 -1.51 -18.51
N GLU A 44 -9.86 -2.79 -18.47
CA GLU A 44 -9.25 -3.76 -17.55
C GLU A 44 -7.96 -4.36 -18.12
N GLY A 45 -7.14 -4.93 -17.23
CA GLY A 45 -5.89 -5.59 -17.58
C GLY A 45 -4.66 -4.92 -16.99
N ARG A 46 -3.55 -5.67 -16.93
CA ARG A 46 -2.30 -5.20 -16.29
C ARG A 46 -1.76 -3.92 -16.91
N SER A 47 -1.84 -3.77 -18.23
CA SER A 47 -1.38 -2.59 -18.97
C SER A 47 -2.15 -1.30 -18.66
N HIS A 48 -3.33 -1.40 -18.05
CA HIS A 48 -4.19 -0.28 -17.71
C HIS A 48 -4.21 0.04 -16.21
N LEU A 49 -3.43 -0.67 -15.39
CA LEU A 49 -3.38 -0.44 -13.94
C LEU A 49 -2.95 0.98 -13.62
N TYR A 50 -1.94 1.51 -14.32
CA TYR A 50 -1.49 2.88 -14.06
C TYR A 50 -2.55 3.91 -14.44
N TRP A 51 -3.26 3.74 -15.56
CA TRP A 51 -4.42 4.58 -15.89
C TRP A 51 -5.48 4.56 -14.79
N LYS A 52 -5.75 3.39 -14.23
CA LYS A 52 -6.69 3.22 -13.12
C LYS A 52 -6.22 3.99 -11.87
N THR A 53 -4.94 3.91 -11.51
CA THR A 53 -4.36 4.71 -10.42
C THR A 53 -4.47 6.21 -10.69
N ILE A 54 -4.13 6.67 -11.90
CA ILE A 54 -4.23 8.09 -12.28
C ILE A 54 -5.67 8.58 -12.10
N ARG A 55 -6.65 7.86 -12.63
CA ARG A 55 -8.08 8.22 -12.51
C ARG A 55 -8.58 8.14 -11.07
N ALA A 56 -8.12 7.16 -10.29
CA ALA A 56 -8.45 7.03 -8.87
C ALA A 56 -7.96 8.26 -8.08
N PHE A 57 -6.71 8.68 -8.27
CA PHE A 57 -6.17 9.86 -7.57
C PHE A 57 -6.79 11.17 -8.05
N GLN A 58 -7.12 11.30 -9.34
CA GLN A 58 -7.90 12.44 -9.82
C GLN A 58 -9.29 12.50 -9.19
N HIS A 59 -9.96 11.36 -9.05
CA HIS A 59 -11.25 11.26 -8.37
C HIS A 59 -11.14 11.65 -6.90
N ILE A 60 -10.19 11.06 -6.16
CA ILE A 60 -9.93 11.37 -4.75
C ILE A 60 -9.62 12.86 -4.58
N HIS A 61 -8.74 13.42 -5.40
CA HIS A 61 -8.41 14.84 -5.32
C HIS A 61 -9.61 15.74 -5.57
N LYS A 62 -10.51 15.36 -6.48
CA LYS A 62 -11.70 16.15 -6.80
C LYS A 62 -12.78 16.07 -5.72
N HIS A 63 -12.94 14.91 -5.10
CA HIS A 63 -14.10 14.62 -4.26
C HIS A 63 -13.80 14.48 -2.77
N HIS A 64 -12.55 14.17 -2.40
CA HIS A 64 -12.17 13.74 -1.05
C HIS A 64 -10.85 14.33 -0.55
N LEU A 65 -10.24 15.29 -1.28
CA LEU A 65 -8.97 15.89 -0.87
C LEU A 65 -9.05 16.51 0.53
N ASP A 66 -10.17 17.14 0.87
CA ASP A 66 -10.37 17.81 2.15
C ASP A 66 -11.04 16.93 3.21
N ASP A 67 -11.39 15.69 2.87
CA ASP A 67 -12.00 14.74 3.80
C ASP A 67 -10.94 13.90 4.56
N ALA A 68 -9.67 13.94 4.15
CA ALA A 68 -8.59 13.16 4.73
C ALA A 68 -7.20 13.84 4.61
N ASP A 69 -6.30 13.48 5.52
CA ASP A 69 -4.92 13.97 5.53
C ASP A 69 -3.92 13.02 4.84
N TRP A 70 -4.27 11.73 4.78
CA TRP A 70 -3.45 10.65 4.23
C TRP A 70 -4.27 9.78 3.28
N PHE A 71 -3.67 9.40 2.15
CA PHE A 71 -4.34 8.69 1.06
C PHE A 71 -3.62 7.36 0.77
N LEU A 72 -4.18 6.26 1.25
CA LEU A 72 -3.65 4.92 1.06
C LEU A 72 -4.18 4.28 -0.24
N LYS A 73 -3.27 3.80 -1.09
CA LYS A 73 -3.59 2.83 -2.15
C LYS A 73 -3.19 1.44 -1.68
N ALA A 74 -4.12 0.50 -1.76
CA ALA A 74 -3.89 -0.93 -1.56
C ALA A 74 -4.64 -1.73 -2.64
N ASP A 75 -4.18 -2.95 -2.94
CA ASP A 75 -4.84 -3.85 -3.88
C ASP A 75 -5.90 -4.71 -3.18
N ASP A 76 -6.77 -5.37 -3.95
CA ASP A 76 -7.88 -6.16 -3.41
C ASP A 76 -7.43 -7.49 -2.77
N ASP A 77 -6.14 -7.79 -2.83
CA ASP A 77 -5.42 -8.89 -2.17
C ASP A 77 -4.31 -8.39 -1.22
N THR A 78 -4.42 -7.15 -0.72
CA THR A 78 -3.58 -6.61 0.37
C THR A 78 -4.36 -6.61 1.70
N PHE A 79 -3.73 -7.06 2.80
CA PHE A 79 -4.22 -6.84 4.17
C PHE A 79 -3.45 -5.70 4.82
N VAL A 80 -4.14 -4.83 5.57
CA VAL A 80 -3.54 -3.65 6.21
C VAL A 80 -3.96 -3.52 7.67
N VAL A 81 -3.02 -3.27 8.57
CA VAL A 81 -3.26 -2.92 9.97
C VAL A 81 -3.28 -1.39 10.08
N LEU A 82 -4.49 -0.80 10.08
CA LEU A 82 -4.67 0.66 9.98
C LEU A 82 -4.13 1.41 11.20
N GLU A 83 -4.19 0.78 12.37
CA GLU A 83 -3.66 1.32 13.62
C GLU A 83 -2.13 1.48 13.54
N ASN A 84 -1.42 0.49 13.00
CA ASN A 84 0.02 0.55 12.78
C ASN A 84 0.38 1.59 11.71
N LEU A 85 -0.42 1.70 10.65
CA LEU A 85 -0.25 2.74 9.63
C LEU A 85 -0.39 4.14 10.25
N ARG A 86 -1.45 4.38 11.04
CA ARG A 86 -1.69 5.66 11.70
C ARG A 86 -0.54 6.03 12.64
N TYR A 87 -0.03 5.06 13.41
CA TYR A 87 1.14 5.26 14.26
C TYR A 87 2.38 5.64 13.45
N GLY A 88 2.69 4.91 12.38
CA GLY A 88 3.83 5.22 11.52
C GLY A 88 3.74 6.59 10.82
N LEU A 89 2.53 7.14 10.70
CA LEU A 89 2.29 8.44 10.06
C LEU A 89 2.13 9.60 11.06
N SER A 90 1.97 9.33 12.36
CA SER A 90 1.54 10.35 13.33
C SER A 90 2.56 11.47 13.55
N GLU A 91 3.84 11.22 13.28
CA GLU A 91 4.91 12.20 13.44
C GLU A 91 5.18 13.02 12.16
N HIS A 92 4.48 12.73 11.06
CA HIS A 92 4.74 13.34 9.76
C HIS A 92 3.74 14.46 9.44
N ASN A 93 4.26 15.55 8.89
CA ASN A 93 3.44 16.68 8.42
C ASN A 93 2.81 16.34 7.06
N THR A 94 1.49 16.39 6.97
CA THR A 94 0.72 16.03 5.77
C THR A 94 0.80 17.07 4.66
N GLU A 95 1.25 18.29 4.99
CA GLU A 95 1.53 19.36 4.01
C GLU A 95 2.96 19.29 3.45
N GLU A 96 3.79 18.36 3.93
CA GLU A 96 5.06 18.04 3.29
C GLU A 96 4.86 17.02 2.16
N PRO A 97 5.51 17.18 1.01
CA PRO A 97 5.32 16.31 -0.16
C PRO A 97 6.05 14.97 0.05
N MET A 98 5.42 14.05 0.78
CA MET A 98 5.98 12.74 1.11
C MET A 98 5.03 11.59 0.76
N TYR A 99 5.60 10.43 0.46
CA TYR A 99 4.87 9.17 0.33
C TYR A 99 5.68 8.01 0.89
N PHE A 100 4.97 7.03 1.46
CA PHE A 100 5.55 5.91 2.21
C PHE A 100 5.06 4.58 1.66
N GLY A 101 5.84 3.52 1.85
CA GLY A 101 5.53 2.17 1.41
C GLY A 101 6.78 1.28 1.48
N ARG A 102 6.79 0.17 0.73
CA ARG A 102 7.99 -0.68 0.56
C ARG A 102 8.87 -0.13 -0.57
N ARG A 103 10.01 0.47 -0.23
CA ARG A 103 10.88 1.14 -1.21
C ARG A 103 11.71 0.16 -2.05
N PHE A 104 11.55 0.27 -3.36
CA PHE A 104 12.35 -0.37 -4.39
C PHE A 104 13.21 0.65 -5.16
N VAL A 105 14.34 0.24 -5.72
CA VAL A 105 15.29 1.13 -6.43
C VAL A 105 15.68 0.82 -7.89
N PRO A 106 15.34 -0.31 -8.54
CA PRO A 106 15.96 -0.64 -9.83
C PRO A 106 15.54 0.26 -11.01
N PHE A 107 14.47 1.07 -10.90
CA PHE A 107 13.85 1.74 -12.05
C PHE A 107 13.58 3.24 -11.90
N VAL A 108 13.79 3.81 -10.71
CA VAL A 108 13.59 5.24 -10.40
C VAL A 108 14.74 5.65 -9.47
N ALA A 109 15.40 6.78 -9.73
CA ALA A 109 16.65 7.14 -9.05
C ALA A 109 16.44 7.39 -7.54
N GLN A 110 15.37 8.07 -7.16
CA GLN A 110 14.96 8.19 -5.76
C GLN A 110 14.29 6.92 -5.20
N GLY A 111 14.09 5.89 -6.02
CA GLY A 111 13.27 4.73 -5.72
C GLY A 111 11.76 4.97 -5.89
N TYR A 112 10.99 3.92 -5.68
CA TYR A 112 9.53 3.89 -5.82
C TYR A 112 8.94 2.89 -4.81
N MET A 113 7.64 2.98 -4.51
CA MET A 113 7.01 2.10 -3.53
C MET A 113 6.32 0.93 -4.23
N SER A 114 6.52 -0.30 -3.76
CA SER A 114 5.85 -1.48 -4.32
C SER A 114 4.34 -1.32 -4.32
N GLY A 115 3.71 -1.49 -5.49
CA GLY A 115 2.27 -1.28 -5.66
C GLY A 115 1.40 -2.24 -4.83
N GLY A 116 1.82 -3.51 -4.72
CA GLY A 116 1.07 -4.56 -4.03
C GLY A 116 1.16 -4.49 -2.52
N ALA A 117 2.34 -4.13 -1.99
CA ALA A 117 2.49 -3.84 -0.56
C ALA A 117 1.58 -2.68 -0.10
N GLY A 118 1.16 -1.85 -1.06
CA GLY A 118 0.44 -0.61 -0.80
C GLY A 118 1.40 0.53 -0.49
N TYR A 119 0.91 1.73 -0.71
CA TYR A 119 1.64 2.96 -0.46
C TYR A 119 0.67 4.07 -0.06
N VAL A 120 1.17 5.02 0.74
CA VAL A 120 0.37 6.11 1.29
C VAL A 120 0.97 7.45 0.91
N LEU A 121 0.13 8.36 0.45
CA LEU A 121 0.50 9.71 0.05
C LEU A 121 0.02 10.69 1.13
N SER A 122 0.89 11.64 1.47
CA SER A 122 0.48 12.87 2.15
C SER A 122 -0.51 13.66 1.29
N LYS A 123 -1.28 14.55 1.93
CA LYS A 123 -2.18 15.49 1.25
C LYS A 123 -1.46 16.31 0.18
N GLU A 124 -0.28 16.85 0.50
CA GLU A 124 0.51 17.60 -0.47
C GLU A 124 1.05 16.73 -1.61
N ALA A 125 1.45 15.48 -1.35
CA ALA A 125 1.86 14.56 -2.43
C ALA A 125 0.73 14.30 -3.42
N LEU A 126 -0.50 14.11 -2.96
CA LEU A 126 -1.67 13.92 -3.84
C LEU A 126 -1.95 15.17 -4.70
N ARG A 127 -1.91 16.38 -4.10
CA ARG A 127 -2.07 17.65 -4.84
C ARG A 127 -1.04 17.77 -5.96
N ARG A 128 0.23 17.51 -5.64
CA ARG A 128 1.33 17.57 -6.61
C ARG A 128 1.21 16.53 -7.70
N PHE A 129 0.82 15.30 -7.37
CA PHE A 129 0.60 14.26 -8.37
C PHE A 129 -0.44 14.69 -9.40
N VAL A 130 -1.62 15.16 -8.96
CA VAL A 130 -2.68 15.61 -9.88
C VAL A 130 -2.25 16.84 -10.67
N LYS A 131 -1.58 17.81 -10.04
CA LYS A 131 -1.00 18.97 -10.72
C LYS A 131 0.00 18.57 -11.80
N GLY A 132 0.84 17.56 -11.54
CA GLY A 132 1.82 17.06 -12.52
C GLY A 132 1.18 16.55 -13.80
N PHE A 133 0.02 15.88 -13.71
CA PHE A 133 -0.74 15.48 -14.89
C PHE A 133 -1.45 16.65 -15.58
N ALA A 134 -1.99 17.60 -14.80
CA ALA A 134 -2.65 18.79 -15.36
C ALA A 134 -1.67 19.68 -16.13
N ASP A 135 -0.44 19.83 -15.63
CA ASP A 135 0.61 20.64 -16.23
C ASP A 135 1.39 19.87 -17.33
N GLY A 136 1.06 18.60 -17.59
CA GLY A 136 1.71 17.76 -18.60
C GLY A 136 3.12 17.26 -18.24
N LEU A 137 3.54 17.43 -16.97
CA LEU A 137 4.84 16.96 -16.46
C LEU A 137 4.84 15.44 -16.19
N CYS A 138 3.68 14.89 -15.83
CA CYS A 138 3.47 13.46 -15.66
C CYS A 138 2.56 12.93 -16.76
N SER A 139 2.83 11.69 -17.20
CA SER A 139 2.05 11.00 -18.22
C SER A 139 2.04 9.49 -17.97
N HIS A 140 1.19 8.77 -18.69
CA HIS A 140 1.21 7.31 -18.69
C HIS A 140 2.39 6.78 -19.51
N ASN A 141 3.60 6.84 -18.94
CA ASN A 141 4.87 6.52 -19.59
C ASN A 141 5.31 5.04 -19.44
N THR A 142 4.53 4.23 -18.73
CA THR A 142 4.80 2.80 -18.49
C THR A 142 3.49 2.09 -18.17
N GLU A 143 3.44 0.80 -18.47
CA GLU A 143 2.36 -0.10 -18.05
C GLU A 143 2.51 -0.57 -16.60
N ILE A 144 3.70 -0.40 -16.01
CA ILE A 144 4.00 -0.80 -14.64
C ILE A 144 3.65 0.34 -13.68
N GLU A 145 2.55 0.17 -12.97
CA GLU A 145 1.88 1.20 -12.15
C GLU A 145 2.77 1.89 -11.11
N ASP A 146 3.48 1.13 -10.29
CA ASP A 146 4.31 1.67 -9.21
C ASP A 146 5.56 2.41 -9.71
N ILE A 147 6.17 1.94 -10.81
CA ILE A 147 7.24 2.66 -11.52
C ILE A 147 6.70 3.98 -12.09
N GLY A 148 5.54 3.94 -12.74
CA GLY A 148 4.91 5.13 -13.33
C GLY A 148 4.63 6.20 -12.28
N LEU A 149 4.00 5.77 -11.17
CA LEU A 149 3.76 6.61 -10.00
C LEU A 149 5.08 7.16 -9.44
N GLY A 150 6.07 6.31 -9.19
CA GLY A 150 7.36 6.70 -8.63
C GLY A 150 8.10 7.75 -9.47
N ARG A 151 8.08 7.62 -10.80
CA ARG A 151 8.63 8.64 -11.72
C ARG A 151 7.90 9.97 -11.61
N CYS A 152 6.57 9.95 -11.49
CA CYS A 152 5.81 11.19 -11.30
C CYS A 152 6.11 11.83 -9.93
N MET A 153 6.22 11.03 -8.86
CA MET A 153 6.62 11.53 -7.54
C MET A 153 7.99 12.20 -7.59
N GLU A 154 8.98 11.59 -8.24
CA GLU A 154 10.30 12.18 -8.43
C GLU A 154 10.24 13.50 -9.22
N THR A 155 9.55 13.50 -10.35
CA THR A 155 9.33 14.68 -11.20
C THR A 155 8.69 15.83 -10.42
N MET A 156 7.71 15.52 -9.58
CA MET A 156 6.97 16.50 -8.79
C MET A 156 7.63 16.82 -7.43
N LYS A 157 8.87 16.35 -7.23
CA LYS A 157 9.67 16.60 -6.01
C LYS A 157 8.95 16.12 -4.74
N VAL A 158 8.25 15.00 -4.83
CA VAL A 158 7.66 14.27 -3.72
C VAL A 158 8.69 13.25 -3.22
N LYS A 159 9.09 13.36 -1.96
CA LYS A 159 10.14 12.56 -1.35
C LYS A 159 9.61 11.20 -0.91
N THR A 160 10.44 10.17 -1.06
CA THR A 160 10.22 8.87 -0.42
C THR A 160 10.46 8.99 1.09
N GLY A 161 9.48 8.57 1.88
CA GLY A 161 9.63 8.45 3.33
C GLY A 161 10.18 7.09 3.74
N ASP A 162 10.91 7.04 4.86
CA ASP A 162 11.31 5.78 5.49
C ASP A 162 10.13 5.26 6.32
N SER A 163 9.65 4.07 5.99
CA SER A 163 8.50 3.43 6.65
C SER A 163 8.91 2.35 7.65
N ARG A 164 10.21 2.09 7.82
CA ARG A 164 10.70 1.08 8.74
C ARG A 164 10.43 1.48 10.19
N ASP A 165 10.35 0.50 11.07
CA ASP A 165 10.18 0.78 12.50
C ASP A 165 11.47 1.29 13.16
N VAL A 166 11.40 1.59 14.47
CA VAL A 166 12.54 2.08 15.27
C VAL A 166 13.72 1.12 15.34
N LEU A 167 13.52 -0.16 14.98
CA LEU A 167 14.56 -1.18 14.87
C LEU A 167 14.98 -1.42 13.42
N GLU A 168 14.61 -0.50 12.52
CA GLU A 168 14.88 -0.56 11.08
C GLU A 168 14.26 -1.76 10.36
N ARG A 169 13.20 -2.36 10.92
CA ARG A 169 12.49 -3.49 10.30
C ARG A 169 11.39 -3.00 9.37
N GLN A 170 11.13 -3.79 8.33
CA GLN A 170 10.14 -3.45 7.33
C GLN A 170 8.71 -3.52 7.88
N THR A 171 7.85 -2.60 7.43
CA THR A 171 6.44 -2.54 7.83
C THR A 171 5.49 -2.84 6.67
N PHE A 172 5.86 -2.48 5.43
CA PHE A 172 5.10 -2.81 4.21
C PHE A 172 5.69 -4.06 3.53
N HIS A 173 4.86 -5.04 3.19
CA HIS A 173 5.33 -6.32 2.64
C HIS A 173 4.66 -6.69 1.31
N PRO A 174 5.42 -6.79 0.20
CA PRO A 174 4.90 -7.14 -1.13
C PRO A 174 4.51 -8.61 -1.32
N TYR A 175 4.69 -9.45 -0.31
CA TYR A 175 4.36 -10.89 -0.31
C TYR A 175 3.62 -11.28 0.98
N PRO A 176 3.05 -12.50 1.04
CA PRO A 176 2.37 -12.96 2.23
C PRO A 176 3.36 -13.25 3.38
N PRO A 177 2.88 -13.38 4.62
CA PRO A 177 3.74 -13.56 5.79
C PRO A 177 4.67 -14.79 5.71
N ASP A 178 4.24 -15.89 5.10
CA ASP A 178 5.00 -17.13 4.98
C ASP A 178 6.33 -16.97 4.20
N TYR A 179 6.42 -15.99 3.31
CA TYR A 179 7.66 -15.65 2.60
C TYR A 179 8.72 -15.04 3.51
N TYR A 180 8.32 -14.38 4.60
CA TYR A 180 9.22 -13.65 5.48
C TYR A 180 9.45 -14.33 6.83
N LEU A 181 8.39 -14.89 7.44
CA LEU A 181 8.42 -15.36 8.82
C LEU A 181 9.29 -16.62 9.01
N LEU A 182 9.34 -17.48 8.00
CA LEU A 182 10.11 -18.70 8.06
C LEU A 182 11.60 -18.41 7.89
N ARG A 183 12.42 -18.97 8.79
CA ARG A 183 13.87 -18.93 8.63
C ARG A 183 14.24 -19.66 7.35
N GLN A 184 14.77 -18.91 6.39
CA GLN A 184 15.20 -19.48 5.12
C GLN A 184 16.56 -20.18 5.30
N LEU A 185 16.68 -21.36 4.70
CA LEU A 185 17.97 -22.04 4.55
C LEU A 185 18.84 -21.26 3.57
N LEU A 186 20.16 -21.52 3.57
CA LEU A 186 21.08 -20.92 2.62
C LEU A 186 20.60 -21.21 1.18
N ARG A 187 20.19 -20.15 0.48
CA ARG A 187 19.68 -20.19 -0.89
C ARG A 187 20.15 -18.95 -1.66
N PRO A 188 20.24 -19.00 -3.00
CA PRO A 188 20.40 -17.79 -3.81
C PRO A 188 19.30 -16.79 -3.47
N ARG A 189 19.66 -15.50 -3.43
CA ARG A 189 18.70 -14.44 -3.14
C ARG A 189 17.54 -14.49 -4.16
N PRO A 190 16.28 -14.64 -3.72
CA PRO A 190 15.14 -14.65 -4.61
C PRO A 190 15.04 -13.36 -5.42
N TRP A 191 14.53 -13.45 -6.64
CA TRP A 191 14.42 -12.31 -7.57
C TRP A 191 13.67 -11.12 -6.97
N TYR A 192 12.68 -11.38 -6.12
CA TYR A 192 11.85 -10.35 -5.52
C TYR A 192 12.56 -9.52 -4.45
N LEU A 193 13.67 -10.02 -3.88
CA LEU A 193 14.51 -9.27 -2.95
C LEU A 193 15.58 -8.43 -3.67
N LEU A 194 15.71 -8.56 -5.00
CA LEU A 194 16.70 -7.80 -5.77
C LEU A 194 16.31 -6.33 -5.94
N TYR A 195 15.04 -6.00 -5.73
CA TYR A 195 14.53 -4.64 -5.94
C TYR A 195 14.62 -3.79 -4.68
N GLU A 196 14.85 -4.40 -3.53
CA GLU A 196 14.86 -3.77 -2.21
C GLU A 196 15.87 -2.63 -2.12
N HIS A 197 15.43 -1.50 -1.57
CA HIS A 197 16.34 -0.40 -1.23
C HIS A 197 17.21 -0.73 -0.01
N TYR A 198 16.60 -1.36 1.00
CA TYR A 198 17.24 -1.71 2.26
C TYR A 198 17.65 -3.17 2.25
N ASP A 199 18.66 -3.53 3.04
CA ASP A 199 19.09 -4.92 3.13
C ASP A 199 17.95 -5.82 3.65
N PRO A 200 17.53 -6.84 2.87
CA PRO A 200 16.41 -7.67 3.26
C PRO A 200 16.82 -8.62 4.39
N VAL A 201 15.99 -8.65 5.43
CA VAL A 201 16.08 -9.62 6.53
C VAL A 201 14.97 -10.65 6.36
N GLU A 202 15.32 -11.93 6.34
CA GLU A 202 14.38 -13.06 6.29
C GLU A 202 14.41 -13.83 7.62
N GLY A 203 13.29 -14.47 7.98
CA GLY A 203 13.13 -15.21 9.23
C GLY A 203 12.54 -14.38 10.36
N PRO A 204 12.66 -14.84 11.63
CA PRO A 204 11.96 -14.24 12.77
C PRO A 204 12.21 -12.74 13.02
N GLY A 205 13.28 -12.17 12.46
CA GLY A 205 13.61 -10.74 12.56
C GLY A 205 13.17 -9.89 11.35
N CYS A 206 12.54 -10.48 10.32
CA CYS A 206 12.21 -9.82 9.06
C CYS A 206 11.34 -8.58 9.20
N CYS A 207 10.41 -8.65 10.14
CA CYS A 207 9.16 -7.95 10.05
C CYS A 207 8.96 -7.19 11.36
N SER A 208 8.52 -5.94 11.23
CA SER A 208 8.18 -5.14 12.38
C SER A 208 7.08 -5.82 13.20
N ASP A 209 7.15 -5.70 14.53
CA ASP A 209 6.01 -6.01 15.41
C ASP A 209 4.82 -5.06 15.15
N LEU A 210 5.07 -3.93 14.50
CA LEU A 210 4.11 -2.96 13.99
C LEU A 210 4.01 -3.03 12.46
N ALA A 211 4.09 -4.22 11.87
CA ALA A 211 3.90 -4.40 10.43
C ALA A 211 2.55 -3.81 9.97
N ILE A 212 2.60 -3.07 8.86
CA ILE A 212 1.48 -2.32 8.30
C ILE A 212 0.71 -3.16 7.29
N SER A 213 1.39 -3.86 6.38
CA SER A 213 0.70 -4.56 5.29
C SER A 213 1.39 -5.82 4.82
N PHE A 214 0.59 -6.73 4.25
CA PHE A 214 1.00 -7.93 3.52
C PHE A 214 0.15 -8.09 2.26
N HIS A 215 0.77 -8.47 1.15
CA HIS A 215 0.14 -8.60 -0.16
C HIS A 215 0.01 -10.08 -0.57
N TYR A 216 -0.75 -10.34 -1.64
CA TYR A 216 -1.15 -11.70 -2.09
C TYR A 216 -1.92 -12.49 -1.03
N MET A 217 -2.74 -11.79 -0.23
CA MET A 217 -3.62 -12.40 0.75
C MET A 217 -4.89 -12.90 0.07
N ASP A 218 -5.12 -14.21 0.12
CA ASP A 218 -6.41 -14.79 -0.27
C ASP A 218 -7.47 -14.56 0.81
N ALA A 219 -8.70 -15.00 0.54
CA ALA A 219 -9.83 -14.84 1.46
C ALA A 219 -9.53 -15.41 2.86
N VAL A 220 -9.00 -16.64 2.92
CA VAL A 220 -8.68 -17.32 4.18
C VAL A 220 -7.57 -16.57 4.92
N GLY A 221 -6.54 -16.14 4.21
CA GLY A 221 -5.42 -15.37 4.74
C GLY A 221 -5.85 -14.03 5.32
N MET A 222 -6.72 -13.27 4.64
CA MET A 222 -7.26 -12.00 5.16
C MET A 222 -8.00 -12.20 6.48
N HIS A 223 -8.92 -13.17 6.54
CA HIS A 223 -9.69 -13.46 7.76
C HIS A 223 -8.82 -14.04 8.88
N THR A 224 -7.79 -14.82 8.53
CA THR A 224 -6.82 -15.35 9.50
C THR A 224 -6.00 -14.21 10.12
N LEU A 225 -5.52 -13.26 9.30
CA LEU A 225 -4.81 -12.09 9.82
C LEU A 225 -5.72 -11.16 10.63
N GLU A 226 -6.98 -10.96 10.26
CA GLU A 226 -7.95 -10.24 11.10
C GLU A 226 -8.13 -10.94 12.45
N TYR A 227 -8.31 -12.27 12.45
CA TYR A 227 -8.45 -13.06 13.67
C TYR A 227 -7.22 -12.95 14.58
N TYR A 228 -6.02 -13.15 14.05
CA TYR A 228 -4.79 -13.06 14.83
C TYR A 228 -4.48 -11.64 15.28
N THR A 229 -4.77 -10.64 14.46
CA THR A 229 -4.51 -9.23 14.78
C THR A 229 -5.47 -8.69 15.82
N TYR A 230 -6.75 -9.13 15.88
CA TYR A 230 -7.74 -8.44 16.73
C TYR A 230 -8.54 -9.34 17.68
N HIS A 231 -8.53 -10.66 17.51
CA HIS A 231 -9.44 -11.55 18.25
C HIS A 231 -8.72 -12.63 19.07
N LEU A 232 -7.68 -13.26 18.52
CA LEU A 232 -6.95 -14.32 19.20
C LEU A 232 -6.00 -13.72 20.25
N ARG A 233 -6.30 -13.93 21.52
CA ARG A 233 -5.44 -13.54 22.64
C ARG A 233 -5.34 -14.68 23.65
N PRO A 234 -4.14 -15.18 23.98
CA PRO A 234 -4.01 -16.08 25.12
C PRO A 234 -4.38 -15.34 26.41
N TYR A 235 -4.93 -16.06 27.38
CA TYR A 235 -5.25 -15.47 28.69
C TYR A 235 -3.99 -14.83 29.30
N GLY A 236 -4.13 -13.59 29.78
CA GLY A 236 -3.03 -12.81 30.36
C GLY A 236 -2.10 -12.16 29.33
N TYR A 237 -2.43 -12.17 28.03
CA TYR A 237 -1.67 -11.46 27.01
C TYR A 237 -1.51 -9.97 27.34
N LYS A 238 -0.26 -9.49 27.25
CA LYS A 238 0.12 -8.09 27.23
C LYS A 238 0.89 -7.83 25.93
N TYR A 239 0.75 -6.64 25.36
CA TYR A 239 1.51 -6.26 24.17
C TYR A 239 3.02 -6.39 24.45
N ARG A 240 3.75 -7.00 23.52
CA ARG A 240 5.20 -7.22 23.65
C ARG A 240 6.01 -5.95 23.41
N PHE A 241 5.52 -5.10 22.53
CA PHE A 241 6.15 -3.83 22.19
C PHE A 241 5.38 -2.71 22.91
N ASN A 242 6.06 -2.02 23.82
CA ASN A 242 5.58 -0.76 24.39
C ASN A 242 6.47 0.34 23.80
N PRO A 243 5.98 1.13 22.83
CA PRO A 243 6.74 2.24 22.26
C PRO A 243 6.92 3.42 23.23
N ASP A 244 6.13 3.46 24.32
CA ASP A 244 6.22 4.44 25.40
C ASP A 244 7.37 4.13 26.39
#